data_AF-A0A936JLN1-F1
#
_entry.id   AF-A0A936JLN1-F1
#
_cell.length_a   1.000
_cell.length_b   1.000
_cell.length_c   1.000
_cell.angle_alpha   90.00
_cell.angle_beta   90.00
_cell.angle_gamma   90.00
#
_symmetry.space_group_name_H-M   'P 1'
#
loop_
_entity.id
_entity.type
_entity.pdbx_description
1 polymer ?
#
loop_
_entity_poly.entity_id
_entity_poly.type
_entity_poly.pdbx_seq_one_letter_code
_entity_poly.pdbx_strand_id
1 'polypeptide(L)'
;MRIKEIVLASLGLVAASWINSSEAFAQDTVPTIVDRDPNWGIVSDVSLAIGASTVFLMPRVYYSDPESTVGWKGRWHFSHFAPMMTMAAATLLVDGPIKNALQLPRPGCEGVDPRVAGPGSNCETYGGPSTHAFASWGAFGVGTGIFLVDTIKYSKGRFHAGSFIGNVVVPLAAGVMTSVSRSVNGSGVQFESDQQVLAGTFIGMGSGLLVGVAYSLLQRPSCGYGNAIFCW
;
A
#
# COMPACT_ATOMS: atom_id res chain seq x y z
N MET A 1 -17.48 -2.08 -20.49
CA MET A 1 -17.25 -0.80 -19.81
C MET A 1 -16.21 0.00 -20.56
N ARG A 2 -16.50 1.24 -20.90
CA ARG A 2 -15.60 2.11 -21.67
C ARG A 2 -14.60 2.75 -20.70
N ILE A 3 -13.34 2.92 -21.11
CA ILE A 3 -12.24 3.50 -20.30
C ILE A 3 -12.64 4.81 -19.58
N LYS A 4 -13.52 5.62 -20.19
CA LYS A 4 -14.06 6.85 -19.61
C LYS A 4 -14.85 6.63 -18.32
N GLU A 5 -15.59 5.53 -18.20
CA GLU A 5 -16.39 5.19 -17.01
C GLU A 5 -15.50 4.79 -15.83
N ILE A 6 -14.37 4.12 -16.10
CA ILE A 6 -13.39 3.72 -15.09
C ILE A 6 -12.64 4.94 -14.54
N VAL A 7 -12.26 5.88 -15.41
CA VAL A 7 -11.58 7.12 -15.00
C VAL A 7 -12.51 8.05 -14.20
N LEU A 8 -13.80 8.10 -14.54
CA LEU A 8 -14.80 8.85 -13.77
C LEU A 8 -15.05 8.21 -12.40
N ALA A 9 -15.08 6.89 -12.31
CA ALA A 9 -15.23 6.18 -11.05
C ALA A 9 -14.02 6.38 -10.12
N SER A 10 -12.79 6.39 -10.66
CA SER A 10 -11.59 6.62 -9.86
C SER A 10 -11.47 8.07 -9.38
N LEU A 11 -11.84 9.06 -10.20
CA LEU A 11 -11.90 10.47 -9.79
C LEU A 11 -13.01 10.72 -8.74
N GLY A 12 -14.16 10.04 -8.87
CA GLY A 12 -15.25 10.13 -7.89
C GLY A 12 -14.87 9.58 -6.52
N LEU A 13 -14.10 8.49 -6.48
CA LEU A 13 -13.58 7.91 -5.23
C LEU A 13 -12.54 8.81 -4.56
N VAL A 14 -11.67 9.47 -5.34
CA VAL A 14 -10.73 10.47 -4.81
C VAL A 14 -11.48 11.68 -4.29
N ALA A 15 -12.46 12.23 -5.02
CA ALA A 15 -13.25 13.37 -4.53
C ALA A 15 -14.02 13.05 -3.22
N ALA A 16 -14.54 11.83 -3.08
CA ALA A 16 -15.25 11.39 -1.89
C ALA A 16 -14.35 11.33 -0.63
N SER A 17 -13.03 11.15 -0.76
CA SER A 17 -12.12 11.17 0.39
C SER A 17 -11.92 12.57 0.99
N TRP A 18 -12.22 13.64 0.25
CA TRP A 18 -12.07 15.03 0.71
C TRP A 18 -13.33 15.64 1.32
N ILE A 19 -14.51 15.00 1.17
CA ILE A 19 -15.81 15.61 1.53
C ILE A 19 -16.25 15.26 2.97
N ASN A 20 -15.58 14.35 3.67
CA ASN A 20 -15.90 14.02 5.07
C ASN A 20 -15.29 15.00 6.08
N SER A 21 -15.63 16.28 6.00
CA SER A 21 -15.43 17.21 7.12
C SER A 21 -16.63 17.09 8.07
N SER A 22 -16.42 16.51 9.26
CA SER A 22 -17.44 16.51 10.32
C SER A 22 -17.39 17.84 11.09
N GLU A 23 -18.54 18.40 11.45
CA GLU A 23 -18.62 19.65 12.21
C GLU A 23 -17.98 19.54 13.61
N ALA A 24 -17.33 20.64 14.05
CA ALA A 24 -16.63 20.73 15.32
C ALA A 24 -17.61 20.90 16.49
N PHE A 25 -17.59 19.96 17.44
CA PHE A 25 -18.29 20.07 18.71
C PHE A 25 -17.25 20.42 19.77
N ALA A 26 -17.46 21.52 20.49
CA ALA A 26 -16.57 21.97 21.56
C ALA A 26 -16.89 21.21 22.86
N GLN A 27 -15.92 20.51 23.45
CA GLN A 27 -16.00 20.07 24.85
C GLN A 27 -14.66 19.64 25.48
N ASP A 28 -14.54 19.98 26.77
CA ASP A 28 -13.46 19.72 27.73
C ASP A 28 -13.09 18.24 27.85
N THR A 29 -11.89 17.83 27.40
CA THR A 29 -11.22 16.62 27.94
C THR A 29 -9.71 16.78 27.93
N VAL A 30 -9.09 16.39 29.04
CA VAL A 30 -7.64 16.43 29.32
C VAL A 30 -6.85 15.79 28.16
N PRO A 31 -5.74 16.38 27.68
CA PRO A 31 -4.93 15.76 26.64
C PRO A 31 -4.30 14.47 27.18
N THR A 32 -4.90 13.33 26.83
CA THR A 32 -4.25 12.03 27.01
C THR A 32 -3.13 11.94 25.97
N ILE A 33 -1.93 12.35 26.36
CA ILE A 33 -0.73 12.15 25.54
C ILE A 33 -0.35 10.68 25.71
N VAL A 34 -0.57 9.89 24.67
CA VAL A 34 -0.14 8.50 24.63
C VAL A 34 1.25 8.43 24.03
N ASP A 35 2.24 8.08 24.85
CA ASP A 35 3.62 7.97 24.43
C ASP A 35 3.83 6.73 23.54
N ARG A 36 4.48 6.96 22.39
CA ARG A 36 4.76 5.93 21.38
C ARG A 36 6.20 6.07 20.94
N ASP A 37 6.85 4.94 20.75
CA ASP A 37 8.26 4.91 20.40
C ASP A 37 8.47 5.48 18.98
N PRO A 38 9.17 6.64 18.85
CA PRO A 38 9.36 7.28 17.55
C PRO A 38 10.25 6.45 16.61
N ASN A 39 11.13 5.59 17.16
CA ASN A 39 11.99 4.74 16.34
C ASN A 39 11.15 3.71 15.57
N TRP A 40 10.15 3.12 16.22
CA TRP A 40 9.24 2.20 15.56
C TRP A 40 8.34 2.90 14.54
N GLY A 41 7.97 4.16 14.78
CA GLY A 41 7.34 5.02 13.77
C GLY A 41 8.21 5.14 12.51
N ILE A 42 9.48 5.54 12.67
CA ILE A 42 10.43 5.68 11.56
C ILE A 42 10.64 4.35 10.82
N VAL A 43 10.83 3.24 11.54
CA VAL A 43 11.00 1.92 10.93
C VAL A 43 9.78 1.56 10.08
N SER A 44 8.57 1.84 10.56
CA SER A 44 7.34 1.58 9.82
C SER A 44 7.23 2.42 8.54
N ASP A 45 7.60 3.70 8.60
CA ASP A 45 7.55 4.61 7.43
C ASP A 45 8.60 4.24 6.39
N VAL A 46 9.83 3.95 6.83
CA VAL A 46 10.93 3.56 5.95
C VAL A 46 10.64 2.22 5.28
N SER A 47 10.17 1.23 6.04
CA SER A 47 9.83 -0.08 5.49
C SER A 47 8.67 0.01 4.50
N LEU A 48 7.62 0.77 4.81
CA LEU A 48 6.53 1.07 3.87
C LEU A 48 7.07 1.70 2.58
N ALA A 49 7.91 2.74 2.69
CA ALA A 49 8.47 3.44 1.54
C ALA A 49 9.32 2.51 0.67
N ILE A 50 10.15 1.66 1.27
CA ILE A 50 10.96 0.65 0.56
C ILE A 50 10.05 -0.37 -0.13
N GLY A 51 9.04 -0.92 0.56
CA GLY A 51 8.15 -1.92 0.00
C GLY A 51 7.34 -1.38 -1.18
N ALA A 52 6.73 -0.21 -1.01
CA ALA A 52 5.95 0.45 -2.06
C ALA A 52 6.84 0.87 -3.24
N SER A 53 7.96 1.54 -2.98
CA SER A 53 8.86 1.98 -4.04
C SER A 53 9.44 0.80 -4.82
N THR A 54 9.90 -0.27 -4.16
CA THR A 54 10.55 -1.37 -4.88
C THR A 54 9.66 -1.97 -5.96
N VAL A 55 8.35 -2.15 -5.70
CA VAL A 55 7.43 -2.71 -6.70
C VAL A 55 7.17 -1.75 -7.85
N PHE A 56 6.93 -0.47 -7.56
CA PHE A 56 6.63 0.53 -8.59
C PHE A 56 7.86 1.05 -9.32
N LEU A 57 9.04 0.83 -8.75
CA LEU A 57 10.33 1.22 -9.32
C LEU A 57 11.04 0.08 -10.06
N MET A 58 10.65 -1.18 -9.81
CA MET A 58 11.18 -2.33 -10.52
C MET A 58 10.54 -2.46 -11.91
N PRO A 59 11.35 -2.62 -12.97
CA PRO A 59 10.79 -2.93 -14.28
C PRO A 59 10.25 -4.37 -14.34
N ARG A 60 9.24 -4.56 -15.19
CA ARG A 60 8.74 -5.91 -15.53
C ARG A 60 9.69 -6.58 -16.50
N VAL A 61 10.03 -7.83 -16.22
CA VAL A 61 11.00 -8.61 -17.00
C VAL A 61 10.27 -9.57 -17.93
N TYR A 62 10.50 -9.44 -19.23
CA TYR A 62 9.83 -10.28 -20.24
C TYR A 62 10.64 -11.52 -20.64
N TYR A 63 11.97 -11.40 -20.70
CA TYR A 63 12.86 -12.50 -21.11
C TYR A 63 13.50 -13.14 -19.88
N SER A 64 13.46 -14.47 -19.80
CA SER A 64 14.11 -15.23 -18.73
C SER A 64 15.63 -15.35 -18.94
N ASP A 65 16.12 -15.02 -20.14
CA ASP A 65 17.53 -15.16 -20.49
C ASP A 65 18.35 -14.00 -19.92
N PRO A 66 19.27 -14.27 -18.97
CA PRO A 66 20.04 -13.24 -18.27
C PRO A 66 20.80 -12.37 -19.25
N GLU A 67 21.40 -12.92 -20.31
CA GLU A 67 22.21 -12.18 -21.30
C GLU A 67 21.42 -11.13 -22.09
N SER A 68 20.12 -11.34 -22.30
CA SER A 68 19.21 -10.36 -22.94
C SER A 68 18.56 -9.39 -21.95
N THR A 69 18.68 -9.68 -20.65
CA THR A 69 18.12 -8.91 -19.52
C THR A 69 19.16 -8.19 -18.66
N VAL A 70 20.47 -8.40 -18.87
CA VAL A 70 21.55 -7.58 -18.25
C VAL A 70 21.46 -6.12 -18.71
N GLY A 71 20.72 -5.83 -19.77
CA GLY A 71 20.22 -4.50 -20.00
C GLY A 71 19.05 -4.21 -19.07
N TRP A 72 19.23 -3.28 -18.13
CA TRP A 72 18.19 -2.46 -17.50
C TRP A 72 17.28 -1.70 -18.51
N LYS A 73 17.07 -2.23 -19.73
CA LYS A 73 16.05 -1.84 -20.70
C LYS A 73 14.65 -2.32 -20.31
N GLY A 74 14.46 -2.69 -19.05
CA GLY A 74 13.16 -2.55 -18.40
C GLY A 74 12.81 -1.06 -18.34
N ARG A 75 12.29 -0.51 -19.44
CA ARG A 75 11.90 0.90 -19.47
C ARG A 75 10.72 1.10 -18.53
N TRP A 76 10.84 2.12 -17.70
CA TRP A 76 9.76 2.67 -16.90
C TRP A 76 8.58 2.99 -17.80
N HIS A 77 7.47 2.28 -17.60
CA HIS A 77 6.23 2.64 -18.26
C HIS A 77 5.43 3.56 -17.38
N PHE A 78 4.91 4.62 -17.98
CA PHE A 78 3.96 5.51 -17.29
C PHE A 78 2.72 4.74 -16.81
N SER A 79 2.41 3.62 -17.45
CA SER A 79 1.29 2.76 -17.05
C SER A 79 1.50 2.01 -15.73
N HIS A 80 2.74 1.90 -15.22
CA HIS A 80 3.00 1.44 -13.85
C HIS A 80 2.48 2.45 -12.81
N PHE A 81 2.22 3.69 -13.22
CA PHE A 81 1.54 4.69 -12.41
C PHE A 81 0.08 4.33 -12.14
N ALA A 82 -0.58 3.58 -13.05
CA ALA A 82 -1.98 3.18 -12.85
C ALA A 82 -2.17 2.29 -11.61
N PRO A 83 -1.44 1.15 -11.44
CA PRO A 83 -1.54 0.37 -10.22
C PRO A 83 -1.03 1.15 -8.99
N MET A 84 -0.02 2.02 -9.14
CA MET A 84 0.46 2.87 -8.04
C MET A 84 -0.63 3.81 -7.52
N MET A 85 -1.27 4.57 -8.42
CA MET A 85 -2.35 5.50 -8.07
C MET A 85 -3.58 4.78 -7.56
N THR A 86 -3.87 3.58 -8.09
CA THR A 86 -4.98 2.75 -7.60
C THR A 86 -4.74 2.34 -6.16
N MET A 87 -3.52 1.89 -5.83
CA MET A 87 -3.18 1.53 -4.46
C MET A 87 -3.12 2.74 -3.55
N ALA A 88 -2.56 3.87 -4.00
CA ALA A 88 -2.55 5.11 -3.23
C ALA A 88 -3.98 5.59 -2.90
N ALA A 89 -4.90 5.56 -3.87
CA ALA A 89 -6.30 5.90 -3.66
C ALA A 89 -6.97 4.92 -2.68
N ALA A 90 -6.73 3.61 -2.83
CA ALA A 90 -7.25 2.61 -1.90
C ALA A 90 -6.73 2.82 -0.47
N THR A 91 -5.45 3.19 -0.32
CA THR A 91 -4.84 3.52 0.97
C THR A 91 -5.49 4.76 1.59
N LEU A 92 -5.77 5.81 0.80
CA LEU A 92 -6.48 7.00 1.29
C LEU A 92 -7.93 6.69 1.71
N LEU A 93 -8.60 5.76 1.01
CA LEU A 93 -9.93 5.28 1.42
C LEU A 93 -9.87 4.52 2.76
N VAL A 94 -8.82 3.75 2.97
CA VAL A 94 -8.57 3.10 4.27
C VAL A 94 -8.35 4.15 5.35
N ASP A 95 -7.48 5.12 5.10
CA ASP A 95 -7.04 6.07 6.12
C ASP A 95 -8.11 7.09 6.52
N GLY A 96 -8.94 7.52 5.56
CA GLY A 96 -10.04 8.46 5.81
C GLY A 96 -11.36 7.73 6.09
N PRO A 97 -12.17 7.48 5.05
CA PRO A 97 -13.56 7.07 5.22
C PRO A 97 -13.74 5.75 5.96
N ILE A 98 -12.91 4.73 5.71
CA ILE A 98 -13.09 3.42 6.34
C ILE A 98 -12.77 3.48 7.84
N LYS A 99 -11.64 4.07 8.22
CA LYS A 99 -11.29 4.28 9.63
C LYS A 99 -12.33 5.11 10.37
N ASN A 100 -12.83 6.18 9.74
CA ASN A 100 -13.86 7.04 10.34
C ASN A 100 -15.22 6.35 10.47
N ALA A 101 -15.52 5.36 9.64
CA ALA A 101 -16.74 4.56 9.73
C ALA A 101 -16.64 3.46 10.80
N LEU A 102 -15.48 2.82 10.93
CA LEU A 102 -15.27 1.73 11.89
C LEU A 102 -14.97 2.21 13.31
N GLN A 103 -14.42 3.42 13.43
CA GLN A 103 -14.15 4.10 14.70
C GLN A 103 -13.34 3.25 15.70
N LEU A 104 -12.47 2.39 15.20
CA LEU A 104 -11.66 1.50 16.03
C LEU A 104 -10.56 2.32 16.74
N PRO A 105 -10.60 2.48 18.08
CA PRO A 105 -9.62 3.30 18.78
C PRO A 105 -8.22 2.69 18.65
N ARG A 106 -7.21 3.56 18.67
CA ARG A 106 -5.83 3.09 18.81
C ARG A 106 -5.60 2.57 20.23
N PRO A 107 -4.66 1.62 20.42
CA PRO A 107 -4.21 1.23 21.74
C PRO A 107 -3.80 2.44 22.58
N GLY A 108 -4.27 2.51 23.83
CA GLY A 108 -4.04 3.63 24.74
C GLY A 108 -5.00 4.83 24.57
N CYS A 109 -5.85 4.83 23.55
CA CYS A 109 -6.82 5.91 23.27
C CYS A 109 -8.27 5.46 23.54
N GLU A 110 -8.46 4.49 24.44
CA GLU A 110 -9.79 3.97 24.79
C GLU A 110 -10.61 5.07 25.49
N GLY A 111 -11.80 5.35 24.97
CA GLY A 111 -12.68 6.41 25.50
C GLY A 111 -12.34 7.83 25.04
N VAL A 112 -11.35 7.99 24.15
CA VAL A 112 -11.00 9.28 23.52
C VAL A 112 -11.59 9.29 22.11
N ASP A 113 -12.39 10.30 21.78
CA ASP A 113 -12.84 10.51 20.41
C ASP A 113 -11.73 11.26 19.63
N PRO A 114 -11.17 10.67 18.55
CA PRO A 114 -10.14 11.30 17.72
C PRO A 114 -10.52 12.67 17.16
N ARG A 115 -11.81 12.97 17.01
CA ARG A 115 -12.31 14.26 16.50
C ARG A 115 -12.09 15.43 17.46
N VAL A 116 -11.89 15.12 18.74
CA VAL A 116 -11.69 16.12 19.81
C VAL A 116 -10.32 15.96 20.49
N ALA A 117 -9.51 15.00 20.04
CA ALA A 117 -8.17 14.78 20.58
C ALA A 117 -7.25 15.96 20.24
N GLY A 118 -6.52 16.47 21.24
CA GLY A 118 -5.60 17.58 21.05
C GLY A 118 -4.44 17.23 20.11
N PRO A 119 -3.89 18.21 19.36
CA PRO A 119 -2.70 18.00 18.54
C PRO A 119 -1.51 17.48 19.37
N GLY A 120 -0.80 16.48 18.86
CA GLY A 120 0.30 15.80 19.55
C GLY A 120 -0.14 14.76 20.59
N SER A 121 -1.44 14.50 20.75
CA SER A 121 -1.94 13.48 21.69
C SER A 121 -1.67 12.04 21.23
N ASN A 122 -1.32 11.87 19.95
CA ASN A 122 -1.22 10.58 19.27
C ASN A 122 -2.54 9.76 19.30
N CYS A 123 -3.68 10.42 19.55
CA CYS A 123 -5.02 9.85 19.51
C CYS A 123 -5.93 10.54 18.47
N GLU A 124 -5.36 11.37 17.59
CA GLU A 124 -6.06 12.19 16.58
C GLU A 124 -6.71 11.38 15.45
N THR A 125 -6.37 10.09 15.32
CA THR A 125 -6.93 9.22 14.27
C THR A 125 -7.28 7.86 14.83
N TYR A 126 -8.31 7.24 14.26
CA TYR A 126 -8.61 5.84 14.52
C TYR A 126 -7.48 4.91 14.03
N GLY A 127 -7.35 3.76 14.69
CA GLY A 127 -6.27 2.80 14.46
C GLY A 127 -6.59 1.72 13.43
N GLY A 128 -7.88 1.40 13.22
CA GLY A 128 -8.29 0.22 12.47
C GLY A 128 -9.10 0.49 11.20
N PRO A 129 -8.78 -0.18 10.07
CA PRO A 129 -7.63 -1.07 9.85
C PRO A 129 -6.32 -0.29 9.64
N SER A 130 -5.19 -0.95 9.85
CA SER A 130 -3.86 -0.35 9.71
C SER A 130 -3.60 0.10 8.27
N THR A 131 -3.45 1.41 8.06
CA THR A 131 -3.11 2.01 6.76
C THR A 131 -1.72 1.60 6.31
N HIS A 132 -0.76 1.57 7.23
CA HIS A 132 0.62 1.16 6.96
C HIS A 132 0.69 -0.32 6.54
N ALA A 133 0.01 -1.21 7.25
CA ALA A 133 -0.06 -2.61 6.88
C ALA A 133 -0.81 -2.79 5.56
N PHE A 134 -1.94 -2.09 5.34
CA PHE A 134 -2.67 -2.13 4.08
C PHE A 134 -1.79 -1.73 2.89
N ALA A 135 -1.06 -0.61 2.99
CA ALA A 135 -0.26 -0.09 1.90
C ALA A 135 0.97 -0.99 1.61
N SER A 136 1.68 -1.43 2.65
CA SER A 136 2.88 -2.27 2.50
C SER A 136 2.55 -3.67 1.97
N TRP A 137 1.54 -4.33 2.55
CA TRP A 137 1.06 -5.62 2.05
C TRP A 137 0.33 -5.50 0.72
N GLY A 138 -0.28 -4.35 0.44
CA GLY A 138 -0.79 -3.99 -0.87
C GLY A 138 0.30 -3.98 -1.93
N ALA A 139 1.45 -3.36 -1.65
CA ALA A 139 2.59 -3.41 -2.56
C ALA A 139 3.07 -4.85 -2.78
N PHE A 140 3.21 -5.65 -1.71
CA PHE A 140 3.54 -7.07 -1.82
C PHE A 140 2.54 -7.85 -2.68
N GLY A 141 1.24 -7.60 -2.51
CA GLY A 141 0.19 -8.17 -3.34
C GLY A 141 0.36 -7.80 -4.82
N VAL A 142 0.55 -6.51 -5.12
CA VAL A 142 0.74 -6.02 -6.49
C VAL A 142 1.93 -6.73 -7.15
N GLY A 143 3.08 -6.72 -6.48
CA GLY A 143 4.29 -7.35 -7.01
C GLY A 143 4.11 -8.86 -7.20
N THR A 144 3.51 -9.56 -6.23
CA THR A 144 3.21 -10.99 -6.36
C THR A 144 2.29 -11.27 -7.55
N GLY A 145 1.25 -10.47 -7.74
CA GLY A 145 0.32 -10.61 -8.87
C GLY A 145 1.02 -10.42 -10.22
N ILE A 146 1.88 -9.40 -10.32
CA ILE A 146 2.71 -9.15 -11.51
C ILE A 146 3.62 -10.34 -11.79
N PHE A 147 4.37 -10.79 -10.77
CA PHE A 147 5.31 -11.89 -10.90
C PHE A 147 4.63 -13.19 -11.35
N LEU A 148 3.47 -13.52 -10.77
CA LEU A 148 2.73 -14.74 -11.13
C LEU A 148 2.26 -14.71 -12.58
N VAL A 149 1.65 -13.60 -13.03
CA VAL A 149 1.16 -13.48 -14.41
C VAL A 149 2.34 -13.46 -15.40
N ASP A 150 3.41 -12.73 -15.10
CA ASP A 150 4.59 -12.68 -15.96
C ASP A 150 5.26 -14.05 -16.09
N THR A 151 5.39 -14.77 -14.97
CA THR A 151 5.96 -16.11 -14.98
C THR A 151 5.07 -17.10 -15.75
N ILE A 152 3.78 -17.16 -15.45
CA ILE A 152 2.87 -18.18 -16.00
C ILE A 152 2.53 -17.89 -17.47
N LYS A 153 2.11 -16.66 -17.77
CA LYS A 153 1.55 -16.30 -19.08
C LYS A 153 2.63 -15.89 -20.08
N TYR A 154 3.58 -15.06 -19.68
CA TYR A 154 4.50 -14.42 -20.61
C TYR A 154 5.86 -15.11 -20.69
N SER A 155 6.32 -15.74 -19.60
CA SER A 155 7.59 -16.49 -19.52
C SER A 155 7.43 -18.00 -19.73
N LYS A 156 6.22 -18.48 -20.07
CA LYS A 156 5.90 -19.92 -20.23
C LYS A 156 6.31 -20.78 -19.03
N GLY A 157 6.19 -20.24 -17.81
CA GLY A 157 6.57 -20.90 -16.56
C GLY A 157 8.05 -20.80 -16.19
N ARG A 158 8.90 -20.14 -16.99
CA ARG A 158 10.32 -19.96 -16.64
C ARG A 158 10.47 -18.92 -15.53
N PHE A 159 11.13 -19.31 -14.45
CA PHE A 159 11.38 -18.47 -13.28
C PHE A 159 12.48 -17.45 -13.54
N HIS A 160 12.30 -16.21 -13.08
CA HIS A 160 13.31 -15.16 -13.16
C HIS A 160 13.62 -14.60 -11.76
N ALA A 161 14.85 -14.83 -11.28
CA ALA A 161 15.25 -14.49 -9.91
C ALA A 161 15.18 -12.99 -9.60
N GLY A 162 15.63 -12.10 -10.49
CA GLY A 162 15.56 -10.65 -10.27
C GLY A 162 14.13 -10.14 -10.10
N SER A 163 13.23 -10.48 -11.04
CA SER A 163 11.79 -10.21 -10.92
C SER A 163 11.18 -10.77 -9.64
N PHE A 164 11.53 -11.99 -9.22
CA PHE A 164 11.03 -12.55 -7.96
C PHE A 164 11.51 -11.77 -6.73
N ILE A 165 12.80 -11.44 -6.67
CA ILE A 165 13.38 -10.68 -5.55
C ILE A 165 12.71 -9.32 -5.43
N GLY A 166 12.60 -8.58 -6.54
CA GLY A 166 12.05 -7.23 -6.53
C GLY A 166 10.55 -7.16 -6.31
N ASN A 167 9.78 -8.08 -6.89
CA ASN A 167 8.31 -8.04 -6.80
C ASN A 167 7.75 -8.81 -5.60
N VAL A 168 8.50 -9.75 -5.03
CA VAL A 168 7.99 -10.63 -3.97
C VAL A 168 8.83 -10.51 -2.71
N VAL A 169 10.14 -10.76 -2.77
CA VAL A 169 10.98 -10.88 -1.56
C VAL A 169 11.14 -9.55 -0.82
N VAL A 170 11.55 -8.49 -1.53
CA VAL A 170 11.76 -7.17 -0.89
C VAL A 170 10.45 -6.60 -0.33
N PRO A 171 9.32 -6.60 -1.07
CA PRO A 171 8.04 -6.12 -0.54
C PRO A 171 7.51 -6.99 0.61
N LEU A 172 7.74 -8.31 0.59
CA LEU A 172 7.38 -9.20 1.70
C LEU A 172 8.14 -8.82 2.98
N ALA A 173 9.47 -8.70 2.89
CA ALA A 173 10.30 -8.34 4.02
C ALA A 173 9.92 -6.95 4.56
N ALA A 174 9.70 -5.98 3.67
CA ALA A 174 9.21 -4.65 4.01
C ALA A 174 7.83 -4.69 4.69
N GLY A 175 6.89 -5.48 4.19
CA GLY A 175 5.55 -5.66 4.78
C GLY A 175 5.59 -6.28 6.17
N VAL A 176 6.44 -7.29 6.38
CA VAL A 176 6.67 -7.87 7.72
C VAL A 176 7.24 -6.83 8.67
N MET A 177 8.27 -6.09 8.26
CA MET A 177 8.85 -5.02 9.10
C MET A 177 7.85 -3.92 9.40
N THR A 178 6.99 -3.56 8.43
CA THR A 178 5.92 -2.59 8.64
C THR A 178 4.91 -3.12 9.67
N SER A 179 4.44 -4.36 9.55
CA SER A 179 3.51 -4.94 10.51
C SER A 179 4.10 -5.01 11.93
N VAL A 180 5.33 -5.52 12.06
CA VAL A 180 6.01 -5.65 13.36
C VAL A 180 6.21 -4.29 14.01
N SER A 181 6.67 -3.30 13.27
CA SER A 181 6.89 -1.95 13.81
C SER A 181 5.61 -1.25 14.26
N ARG A 182 4.45 -1.63 13.73
CA ARG A 182 3.15 -1.07 14.13
C ARG A 182 2.54 -1.80 15.34
N SER A 183 2.83 -3.09 15.49
CA SER A 183 2.28 -3.93 16.57
C SER A 183 3.20 -4.07 17.78
N VAL A 184 4.49 -3.78 17.66
CA VAL A 184 5.43 -3.97 18.78
C VAL A 184 5.20 -2.94 19.87
N ASN A 185 5.15 -3.43 21.11
CA ASN A 185 5.12 -2.60 22.31
C ASN A 185 6.58 -2.28 22.68
N GLY A 186 7.09 -1.16 22.18
CA GLY A 186 8.47 -0.70 22.41
C GLY A 186 8.64 -0.07 23.80
N SER A 187 9.32 1.08 23.85
CA SER A 187 9.41 1.90 25.07
C SER A 187 8.09 2.58 25.47
N GLY A 188 7.09 2.57 24.59
CA GLY A 188 5.74 3.12 24.82
C GLY A 188 4.66 2.18 24.28
N VAL A 189 3.43 2.68 24.16
CA VAL A 189 2.28 1.89 23.68
C VAL A 189 2.41 1.63 22.17
N GLN A 190 1.99 0.45 21.72
CA GLN A 190 1.94 0.11 20.30
C GLN A 190 1.11 1.11 19.46
N PHE A 191 1.45 1.26 18.18
CA PHE A 191 0.77 2.19 17.27
C PHE A 191 -0.64 1.72 16.90
N GLU A 192 -0.77 0.41 16.64
CA GLU A 192 -1.99 -0.26 16.18
C GLU A 192 -2.06 -1.63 16.87
N SER A 193 -3.28 -2.13 17.12
CA SER A 193 -3.43 -3.47 17.69
C SER A 193 -3.16 -4.56 16.65
N ASP A 194 -2.79 -5.77 17.11
CA ASP A 194 -2.55 -6.92 16.23
C ASP A 194 -3.71 -7.17 15.25
N GLN A 195 -4.95 -7.00 15.71
CA GLN A 195 -6.14 -7.17 14.87
C GLN A 195 -6.24 -6.07 13.79
N GLN A 196 -5.90 -4.83 14.13
CA GLN A 196 -5.89 -3.71 13.17
C GLN A 196 -4.81 -3.92 12.11
N VAL A 197 -3.63 -4.38 12.52
CA VAL A 197 -2.52 -4.73 11.62
C VAL A 197 -2.91 -5.90 10.72
N LEU A 198 -3.44 -6.98 11.29
CA LEU A 198 -3.82 -8.19 10.55
C LEU A 198 -4.92 -7.91 9.52
N ALA A 199 -5.93 -7.10 9.89
CA ALA A 199 -6.97 -6.66 8.97
C ALA A 199 -6.37 -5.86 7.80
N GLY A 200 -5.48 -4.91 8.09
CA GLY A 200 -4.75 -4.15 7.06
C GLY A 200 -3.95 -5.07 6.15
N THR A 201 -3.19 -6.02 6.71
CA THR A 201 -2.37 -7.00 5.97
C THR A 201 -3.18 -7.79 4.95
N PHE A 202 -4.25 -8.48 5.37
CA PHE A 202 -5.00 -9.36 4.47
C PHE A 202 -5.78 -8.58 3.41
N ILE A 203 -6.42 -7.47 3.80
CA ILE A 203 -7.16 -6.63 2.86
C ILE A 203 -6.18 -6.00 1.86
N GLY A 204 -5.05 -5.49 2.34
CA GLY A 204 -3.99 -4.91 1.51
C GLY A 204 -3.46 -5.93 0.51
N MET A 205 -2.98 -7.08 0.98
CA MET A 205 -2.45 -8.16 0.14
C MET A 205 -3.45 -8.60 -0.93
N GLY A 206 -4.71 -8.83 -0.57
CA GLY A 206 -5.75 -9.24 -1.51
C GLY A 206 -6.03 -8.17 -2.57
N SER A 207 -6.19 -6.91 -2.14
CA SER A 207 -6.41 -5.77 -3.04
C SER A 207 -5.26 -5.61 -4.02
N GLY A 208 -4.04 -5.63 -3.49
CA GLY A 208 -2.82 -5.53 -4.27
C GLY A 208 -2.69 -6.65 -5.29
N LEU A 209 -2.93 -7.90 -4.88
CA LEU A 209 -2.87 -9.06 -5.77
C LEU A 209 -3.80 -8.90 -6.97
N LEU A 210 -5.05 -8.48 -6.72
CA LEU A 210 -6.03 -8.24 -7.78
C LEU A 210 -5.58 -7.12 -8.73
N VAL A 211 -5.06 -6.01 -8.18
CA VAL A 211 -4.53 -4.89 -8.97
C VAL A 211 -3.32 -5.32 -9.82
N GLY A 212 -2.39 -6.06 -9.23
CA GLY A 212 -1.21 -6.59 -9.92
C GLY A 212 -1.55 -7.58 -11.03
N VAL A 213 -2.49 -8.48 -10.79
CA VAL A 213 -3.01 -9.42 -11.80
C VAL A 213 -3.73 -8.66 -12.92
N ALA A 214 -4.62 -7.73 -12.58
CA ALA A 214 -5.34 -6.94 -13.58
C ALA A 214 -4.38 -6.14 -14.46
N TYR A 215 -3.44 -5.43 -13.84
CA TYR A 215 -2.40 -4.67 -14.53
C TYR A 215 -1.57 -5.54 -15.46
N SER A 216 -1.08 -6.68 -14.98
CA SER A 216 -0.23 -7.57 -15.77
C SER A 216 -0.96 -8.29 -16.90
N LEU A 217 -2.25 -8.56 -16.75
CA LEU A 217 -3.09 -9.11 -17.81
C LEU A 217 -3.40 -8.08 -18.90
N LEU A 218 -3.69 -6.84 -18.51
CA LEU A 218 -4.01 -5.74 -19.44
C LEU A 218 -2.78 -5.24 -20.18
N GLN A 219 -1.63 -5.19 -19.51
CA GLN A 219 -0.41 -4.68 -20.11
C GLN A 219 0.63 -5.77 -20.33
N ARG A 220 1.04 -5.92 -21.60
CA ARG A 220 2.11 -6.84 -21.98
C ARG A 220 3.47 -6.29 -21.54
N PRO A 221 4.32 -7.13 -20.93
CA PRO A 221 5.68 -6.75 -20.54
C PRO A 221 6.60 -6.42 -21.75
N SER A 222 6.27 -6.93 -22.95
CA SER A 222 7.03 -6.67 -24.19
C SER A 222 7.03 -5.20 -24.63
N CYS A 223 6.08 -4.39 -24.15
CA CYS A 223 5.95 -3.02 -24.61
C CYS A 223 7.13 -2.11 -24.18
N GLY A 224 7.92 -2.47 -23.17
CA GLY A 224 9.14 -1.73 -22.78
C GLY A 224 10.36 -2.01 -23.64
N TYR A 225 10.28 -3.08 -24.42
CA TYR A 225 11.32 -3.46 -25.36
C TYR A 225 11.12 -2.78 -26.72
N GLY A 226 9.91 -2.31 -27.02
CA GLY A 226 9.67 -1.31 -28.06
C GLY A 226 9.96 0.09 -27.51
N ASN A 227 10.43 1.03 -28.32
CA ASN A 227 10.75 2.41 -27.90
C ASN A 227 9.53 3.24 -27.41
N ALA A 228 8.40 2.61 -27.05
CA ALA A 228 7.19 3.26 -26.60
C ALA A 228 7.19 3.51 -25.09
N ILE A 229 6.89 4.75 -24.68
CA ILE A 229 6.74 5.15 -23.27
C ILE A 229 5.30 4.88 -22.77
N PHE A 230 4.34 4.92 -23.69
CA PHE A 230 2.92 4.62 -23.45
C PHE A 230 2.55 3.29 -24.07
N CYS A 231 1.91 2.42 -23.30
CA CYS A 231 1.50 1.09 -23.71
C CYS A 231 0.04 0.93 -23.31
N TRP A 232 -0.84 0.94 -24.30
CA TRP A 232 -2.29 0.75 -24.15
C TRP A 232 -2.68 -0.63 -24.67
#